data_AF-A0A9E5VUL5-F1
#
_entry.id   AF-A0A9E5VUL5-F1
#
_cell.length_a   1.000
_cell.length_b   1.000
_cell.length_c   1.000
_cell.angle_alpha   90.00
_cell.angle_beta   90.00
_cell.angle_gamma   90.00
#
_symmetry.space_group_name_H-M   'P 1'
#
loop_
_entity.id
_entity.type
_entity.pdbx_description
1 polymer ?
#
loop_
_entity_poly.entity_id
_entity_poly.type
_entity_poly.pdbx_seq_one_letter_code
_entity_poly.pdbx_strand_id
1 'polypeptide(L)'
;MVPDLVPGEAEFLEAARQVLPRRTAELLRGLHDFTRERLEAAALCRTRIRTAHEAGDPVGVELHAFLRESWGVLDGLAREVSACMAHLAPEAGPGPPGGMWRRCTFYVLRRTLHAHPSTADHPVSRLLWEHTRTAPALPYRRLSFLYNLSLFLPLWPLPEPGRLPGRDDVPEAARGSIRDAGLPPCGLREGTREIRDWLEGLLGECYARLTDALRTATR
;
A
#
# COMPACT_ATOMS: atom_id res chain seq x y z
N MET A 1 5.02 8.14 -24.93
CA MET A 1 4.47 8.24 -23.56
C MET A 1 4.31 6.82 -23.05
N VAL A 2 4.85 6.51 -21.87
CA VAL A 2 4.52 5.26 -21.18
C VAL A 2 3.09 5.46 -20.65
N PRO A 3 2.14 4.54 -20.91
CA PRO A 3 0.80 4.67 -20.37
C PRO A 3 0.83 4.67 -18.84
N ASP A 4 -0.08 5.45 -18.26
CA ASP A 4 -0.28 5.48 -16.80
C ASP A 4 -0.57 4.07 -16.31
N LEU A 5 0.21 3.63 -15.31
CA LEU A 5 -0.04 2.35 -14.67
C LEU A 5 -1.17 2.47 -13.65
N VAL A 6 -1.33 3.67 -13.10
CA VAL A 6 -2.36 4.01 -12.12
C VAL A 6 -3.14 5.23 -12.62
N PRO A 7 -4.49 5.24 -12.55
CA PRO A 7 -5.27 6.41 -12.94
C PRO A 7 -4.83 7.68 -12.20
N GLY A 8 -4.60 8.78 -12.92
CA GLY A 8 -4.27 10.08 -12.34
C GLY A 8 -2.79 10.28 -12.01
N GLU A 9 -1.92 9.34 -12.35
CA GLU A 9 -0.47 9.40 -12.11
C GLU A 9 0.17 10.63 -12.76
N ALA A 10 -0.09 10.85 -14.04
CA ALA A 10 0.48 11.98 -14.78
C ALA A 10 -0.02 13.32 -14.24
N GLU A 11 -1.32 13.45 -13.96
CA GLU A 11 -1.92 14.67 -13.42
C GLU A 11 -1.37 15.00 -12.03
N PHE A 12 -1.18 13.99 -11.19
CA PHE A 12 -0.61 14.15 -9.86
C PHE A 12 0.83 14.64 -9.90
N LEU A 13 1.69 13.99 -10.68
CA LEU A 13 3.09 14.38 -10.80
C LEU A 13 3.23 15.79 -11.40
N GLU A 14 2.38 16.15 -12.36
CA GLU A 14 2.38 17.49 -12.95
C GLU A 14 1.91 18.55 -11.94
N ALA A 15 0.84 18.31 -11.19
CA ALA A 15 0.39 19.21 -10.14
C ALA A 15 1.48 19.39 -9.07
N ALA A 16 2.11 18.31 -8.64
CA ALA A 16 3.21 18.38 -7.68
C ALA A 16 4.42 19.17 -8.21
N ARG A 17 4.77 19.00 -9.49
CA ARG A 17 5.87 19.73 -10.14
C ARG A 17 5.63 21.24 -10.19
N GLN A 18 4.37 21.66 -10.33
CA GLN A 18 4.00 23.09 -10.42
C GLN A 18 3.98 23.77 -9.05
N VAL A 19 3.68 23.03 -7.98
CA VAL A 19 3.37 23.59 -6.66
C VAL A 19 4.50 23.39 -5.65
N LEU A 20 5.13 22.21 -5.66
CA LEU A 20 6.15 21.87 -4.68
C LEU A 20 7.51 22.52 -5.01
N PRO A 21 8.34 22.84 -4.00
CA PRO A 21 9.72 23.22 -4.23
C PRO A 21 10.44 22.16 -5.08
N ARG A 22 11.31 22.60 -6.00
CA ARG A 22 11.99 21.72 -6.97
C ARG A 22 12.57 20.44 -6.36
N ARG A 23 13.29 20.56 -5.25
CA ARG A 23 13.89 19.42 -4.55
C ARG A 23 12.85 18.43 -4.02
N THR A 24 11.71 18.92 -3.54
CA THR A 24 10.60 18.09 -3.08
C THR A 24 9.90 17.41 -4.24
N ALA A 25 9.71 18.10 -5.37
CA ALA A 25 9.14 17.51 -6.58
C ALA A 25 10.04 16.42 -7.19
N GLU A 26 11.36 16.63 -7.22
CA GLU A 26 12.35 15.64 -7.66
C GLU A 26 12.33 14.40 -6.76
N LEU A 27 12.27 14.60 -5.43
CA LEU A 27 12.11 13.49 -4.50
C LEU A 27 10.79 12.75 -4.72
N LEU A 28 9.67 13.47 -4.85
CA LEU A 28 8.36 12.87 -5.03
C LEU A 28 8.36 11.97 -6.27
N ARG A 29 9.00 12.41 -7.36
CA ARG A 29 9.19 11.58 -8.54
C ARG A 29 9.94 10.29 -8.23
N GLY A 30 11.06 10.36 -7.51
CA GLY A 30 11.80 9.14 -7.11
C GLY A 30 11.02 8.22 -6.17
N LEU A 31 10.19 8.77 -5.28
CA LEU A 31 9.28 7.98 -4.45
C LEU A 31 8.20 7.31 -5.29
N HIS A 32 7.66 8.03 -6.26
CA HIS A 32 6.67 7.53 -7.19
C HIS A 32 7.23 6.41 -8.07
N ASP A 33 8.43 6.59 -8.63
CA ASP A 33 9.13 5.56 -9.41
C ASP A 33 9.30 4.28 -8.57
N PHE A 34 9.70 4.43 -7.30
CA PHE A 34 9.76 3.29 -6.37
C PHE A 34 8.40 2.61 -6.19
N THR A 35 7.33 3.36 -5.90
CA THR A 35 5.98 2.80 -5.72
C THR A 35 5.52 2.06 -6.96
N ARG A 36 5.75 2.63 -8.14
CA ARG A 36 5.44 2.05 -9.44
C ARG A 36 6.21 0.75 -9.68
N GLU A 37 7.52 0.73 -9.43
CA GLU A 37 8.34 -0.49 -9.54
C GLU A 37 7.83 -1.61 -8.62
N ARG A 38 7.46 -1.29 -7.37
CA ARG A 38 6.89 -2.28 -6.43
C ARG A 38 5.56 -2.82 -6.97
N LEU A 39 4.75 -1.96 -7.55
CA LEU A 39 3.44 -2.28 -8.11
C LEU A 39 3.55 -3.22 -9.33
N GLU A 40 4.51 -2.98 -10.20
CA GLU A 40 4.87 -3.84 -11.34
C GLU A 40 5.46 -5.17 -10.87
N ALA A 41 6.36 -5.15 -9.88
CA ALA A 41 6.94 -6.35 -9.30
C ALA A 41 5.88 -7.25 -8.65
N ALA A 42 4.89 -6.67 -7.95
CA ALA A 42 3.75 -7.42 -7.43
C ALA A 42 2.92 -8.07 -8.56
N ALA A 43 2.74 -7.39 -9.70
CA ALA A 43 2.04 -7.97 -10.85
C ALA A 43 2.81 -9.14 -11.48
N LEU A 44 4.15 -9.04 -11.53
CA LEU A 44 5.02 -10.12 -11.97
C LEU A 44 4.93 -11.33 -11.03
N CYS A 45 5.04 -11.11 -9.71
CA CYS A 45 4.89 -12.19 -8.72
C CYS A 45 3.52 -12.87 -8.82
N ARG A 46 2.43 -12.12 -9.01
CA ARG A 46 1.10 -12.70 -9.24
C ARG A 46 1.06 -13.60 -10.48
N THR A 47 1.73 -13.19 -11.56
CA THR A 47 1.83 -14.00 -12.78
C THR A 47 2.59 -15.30 -12.51
N ARG A 48 3.71 -15.23 -11.77
CA ARG A 48 4.51 -16.41 -11.38
C ARG A 48 3.77 -17.33 -10.43
N ILE A 49 3.02 -16.80 -9.46
CA ILE A 49 2.13 -17.56 -8.59
C ILE A 49 1.14 -18.37 -9.42
N ARG A 50 0.50 -17.73 -10.42
CA ARG A 50 -0.44 -18.42 -11.31
C ARG A 50 0.24 -19.56 -12.07
N THR A 51 1.39 -19.28 -12.70
CA THR A 51 2.14 -20.28 -13.48
C THR A 51 2.60 -21.45 -12.62
N ALA A 52 3.19 -21.20 -11.46
CA ALA A 52 3.62 -22.24 -10.52
C ALA A 52 2.42 -23.07 -10.02
N HIS A 53 1.30 -22.41 -9.71
CA HIS A 53 0.08 -23.10 -9.29
C HIS A 53 -0.50 -24.01 -10.40
N GLU A 54 -0.45 -23.59 -11.66
CA GLU A 54 -0.88 -24.40 -12.83
C GLU A 54 0.04 -25.61 -13.06
N ALA A 55 1.33 -25.47 -12.78
CA ALA A 55 2.31 -26.54 -12.88
C ALA A 55 2.28 -27.53 -11.69
N GLY A 56 1.54 -27.22 -10.62
CA GLY A 56 1.57 -28.00 -9.37
C GLY A 56 2.80 -27.73 -8.51
N ASP A 57 3.55 -26.66 -8.81
CA ASP A 57 4.76 -26.28 -8.11
C ASP A 57 4.47 -25.52 -6.80
N PRO A 58 5.41 -25.53 -5.83
CA PRO A 58 5.33 -24.69 -4.64
C PRO A 58 5.26 -23.19 -4.96
N VAL A 59 4.23 -22.50 -4.47
CA VAL A 59 4.07 -21.04 -4.70
C VAL A 59 4.64 -20.16 -3.59
N GLY A 60 5.21 -20.75 -2.53
CA GLY A 60 5.59 -20.04 -1.30
C GLY A 60 6.53 -18.86 -1.51
N VAL A 61 7.55 -19.03 -2.34
CA VAL A 61 8.54 -17.98 -2.66
C VAL A 61 7.88 -16.81 -3.36
N GLU A 62 7.07 -17.10 -4.39
CA GLU A 62 6.41 -16.07 -5.19
C GLU A 62 5.28 -15.38 -4.42
N LEU A 63 4.60 -16.10 -3.52
CA LEU A 63 3.61 -15.52 -2.61
C LEU A 63 4.27 -14.59 -1.59
N HIS A 64 5.39 -14.98 -0.99
CA HIS A 64 6.13 -14.11 -0.09
C HIS A 64 6.64 -12.85 -0.80
N ALA A 65 7.19 -13.00 -2.00
CA ALA A 65 7.60 -11.87 -2.83
C ALA A 65 6.41 -10.96 -3.15
N PHE A 66 5.28 -11.51 -3.60
CA PHE A 66 4.05 -10.74 -3.88
C PHE A 66 3.62 -9.90 -2.67
N LEU A 67 3.61 -10.48 -1.46
CA LEU A 67 3.21 -9.78 -0.24
C LEU A 67 4.20 -8.68 0.12
N ARG A 68 5.51 -8.94 -0.02
CA ARG A 68 6.56 -7.95 0.21
C ARG A 68 6.42 -6.76 -0.74
N GLU A 69 6.25 -7.02 -2.03
CA GLU A 69 6.10 -5.96 -3.03
C GLU A 69 4.79 -5.18 -2.82
N SER A 70 3.68 -5.87 -2.55
CA SER A 70 2.38 -5.26 -2.21
C SER A 70 2.45 -4.37 -0.97
N TRP A 71 3.22 -4.77 0.04
CA TRP A 71 3.48 -3.94 1.22
C TRP A 71 4.37 -2.74 0.89
N GLY A 72 5.37 -2.95 0.05
CA GLY A 72 6.25 -1.89 -0.47
C GLY A 72 5.48 -0.78 -1.20
N VAL A 73 4.41 -1.12 -1.93
CA VAL A 73 3.50 -0.15 -2.54
C VAL A 73 2.86 0.77 -1.49
N LEU A 74 2.35 0.20 -0.38
CA LEU A 74 1.75 0.99 0.70
C LEU A 74 2.76 1.92 1.37
N ASP A 75 3.99 1.43 1.60
CA ASP A 75 5.07 2.25 2.17
C ASP A 75 5.54 3.34 1.19
N GLY A 76 5.54 3.06 -0.11
CA GLY A 76 5.80 4.05 -1.17
C GLY A 76 4.74 5.16 -1.18
N LEU A 77 3.46 4.78 -1.27
CA LEU A 77 2.32 5.70 -1.17
C LEU A 77 2.39 6.56 0.10
N ALA A 78 2.74 5.96 1.24
CA ALA A 78 2.88 6.70 2.48
C ALA A 78 3.95 7.81 2.37
N ARG A 79 5.09 7.52 1.74
CA ARG A 79 6.14 8.52 1.58
C ARG A 79 5.72 9.63 0.63
N GLU A 80 5.00 9.31 -0.43
CA GLU A 80 4.45 10.30 -1.37
C GLU A 80 3.43 11.22 -0.68
N VAL A 81 2.46 10.64 0.02
CA VAL A 81 1.50 11.40 0.82
C VAL A 81 2.24 12.26 1.85
N SER A 82 3.24 11.73 2.54
CA SER A 82 4.04 12.49 3.50
C SER A 82 4.73 13.69 2.85
N ALA A 83 5.29 13.52 1.64
CA ALA A 83 5.97 14.60 0.93
C ALA A 83 5.00 15.72 0.52
N CYS A 84 3.78 15.37 0.07
CA CYS A 84 2.74 16.34 -0.22
C CYS A 84 2.21 17.04 1.04
N MET A 85 1.95 16.27 2.10
CA MET A 85 1.41 16.82 3.36
C MET A 85 2.42 17.71 4.08
N ALA A 86 3.73 17.48 3.92
CA ALA A 86 4.76 18.39 4.43
C ALA A 86 4.69 19.79 3.80
N HIS A 87 4.10 19.92 2.61
CA HIS A 87 3.82 21.19 1.97
C HIS A 87 2.42 21.73 2.33
N LEU A 88 1.39 20.87 2.30
CA LEU A 88 0.00 21.27 2.50
C LEU A 88 -0.36 21.57 3.97
N ALA A 89 0.33 20.94 4.93
CA ALA A 89 0.09 21.06 6.36
C ALA A 89 1.40 20.91 7.15
N PRO A 90 2.35 21.86 7.02
CA PRO A 90 3.69 21.76 7.60
C PRO A 90 3.69 21.62 9.13
N GLU A 91 2.71 22.21 9.81
CA GLU A 91 2.52 22.16 11.26
C GLU A 91 2.17 20.76 11.79
N ALA A 92 1.65 19.86 10.93
CA ALA A 92 1.35 18.49 11.32
C ALA A 92 2.59 17.61 11.56
N GLY A 93 3.78 18.16 11.26
CA GLY A 93 5.04 17.46 11.43
C GLY A 93 5.22 16.14 10.65
N PRO A 94 4.58 15.87 9.49
CA PRO A 94 5.13 14.86 8.60
C PRO A 94 6.48 15.40 8.13
N GLY A 95 7.55 15.01 8.82
CA GLY A 95 8.83 15.71 8.79
C GLY A 95 9.38 15.89 7.37
N PRO A 96 10.18 16.95 7.13
CA PRO A 96 10.76 17.20 5.82
C PRO A 96 11.58 15.99 5.37
N PRO A 97 11.59 15.68 4.08
CA PRO A 97 12.22 14.48 3.55
C PRO A 97 13.76 14.40 3.69
N GLY A 98 14.39 15.44 4.25
CA GLY A 98 15.83 15.45 4.53
C GLY A 98 16.28 14.40 5.55
N GLY A 99 15.36 13.88 6.37
CA GLY A 99 15.56 12.65 7.12
C GLY A 99 14.61 11.59 6.57
N MET A 100 15.11 10.66 5.74
CA MET A 100 14.38 9.43 5.45
C MET A 100 14.15 8.71 6.78
N TRP A 101 13.01 8.94 7.42
CA TRP A 101 12.61 8.16 8.58
C TRP A 101 12.47 6.73 8.08
N ARG A 102 13.37 5.84 8.49
CA ARG A 102 13.18 4.38 8.45
C ARG A 102 11.85 3.92 9.09
N ARG A 103 11.08 4.86 9.66
CA ARG A 103 9.78 4.70 10.32
C ARG A 103 8.60 5.28 9.52
N CYS A 104 8.79 5.84 8.32
CA CYS A 104 7.67 6.26 7.45
C CYS A 104 7.04 5.03 6.78
N THR A 105 6.49 4.16 7.62
CA THR A 105 5.64 3.06 7.19
C THR A 105 4.22 3.56 7.00
N PHE A 106 3.45 2.89 6.17
CA PHE A 106 2.04 3.18 5.98
C PHE A 106 1.26 3.32 7.30
N TYR A 107 1.53 2.45 8.26
CA TYR A 107 0.90 2.46 9.58
C TYR A 107 1.20 3.71 10.40
N VAL A 108 2.45 4.18 10.37
CA VAL A 108 2.87 5.36 11.13
C VAL A 108 2.25 6.60 10.53
N LEU A 109 2.34 6.77 9.20
CA LEU A 109 1.82 7.96 8.54
C LEU A 109 0.32 8.12 8.75
N ARG A 110 -0.49 7.09 8.43
CA ARG A 110 -1.95 7.20 8.53
C ARG A 110 -2.40 7.58 9.95
N ARG A 111 -1.68 7.09 10.97
CA ARG A 111 -1.97 7.39 12.38
C ARG A 111 -1.57 8.83 12.72
N THR A 112 -0.41 9.27 12.27
CA THR A 112 0.06 10.64 12.47
C THR A 112 -0.88 11.65 11.82
N LEU A 113 -1.26 11.43 10.56
CA LEU A 113 -2.17 12.34 9.84
C LEU A 113 -3.55 12.39 10.49
N HIS A 114 -4.08 11.25 10.94
CA HIS A 114 -5.38 11.22 11.60
C HIS A 114 -5.37 11.84 13.01
N ALA A 115 -4.24 11.76 13.73
CA ALA A 115 -4.13 12.30 15.08
C ALA A 115 -3.93 13.83 15.11
N HIS A 116 -3.48 14.43 14.01
CA HIS A 116 -3.17 15.86 13.98
C HIS A 116 -4.37 16.68 13.48
N PRO A 117 -4.81 17.74 14.21
CA PRO A 117 -6.01 18.50 13.86
C PRO A 117 -6.03 19.08 12.44
N SER A 118 -4.88 19.56 11.94
CA SER A 118 -4.82 20.17 10.60
C SER A 118 -4.86 19.16 9.45
N THR A 119 -4.66 17.87 9.74
CA THR A 119 -4.64 16.82 8.71
C THR A 119 -5.68 15.74 8.92
N ALA A 120 -6.35 15.70 10.07
CA ALA A 120 -7.35 14.68 10.37
C ALA A 120 -8.51 14.71 9.36
N ASP A 121 -8.95 15.91 8.98
CA ASP A 121 -10.04 16.13 8.02
C ASP A 121 -9.57 16.24 6.57
N HIS A 122 -8.25 16.23 6.32
CA HIS A 122 -7.74 16.29 4.95
C HIS A 122 -8.24 15.08 4.14
N PRO A 123 -8.74 15.26 2.91
CA PRO A 123 -9.38 14.18 2.14
C PRO A 123 -8.53 12.91 2.02
N VAL A 124 -7.22 13.05 1.80
CA VAL A 124 -6.30 11.89 1.72
C VAL A 124 -6.15 11.18 3.07
N SER A 125 -6.13 11.92 4.19
CA SER A 125 -6.00 11.34 5.53
C SER A 125 -7.26 10.55 5.90
N ARG A 126 -8.44 11.13 5.63
CA ARG A 126 -9.72 10.46 5.79
C ARG A 126 -9.82 9.19 4.95
N LEU A 127 -9.47 9.26 3.67
CA LEU A 127 -9.44 8.09 2.78
C LEU A 127 -8.56 6.98 3.37
N LEU A 128 -7.31 7.30 3.71
CA LEU A 128 -6.37 6.32 4.25
C LEU A 128 -6.91 5.71 5.54
N TRP A 129 -7.51 6.51 6.43
CA TRP A 129 -8.08 6.03 7.68
C TRP A 129 -9.31 5.15 7.47
N GLU A 130 -10.27 5.58 6.65
CA GLU A 130 -11.51 4.86 6.36
C GLU A 130 -11.21 3.50 5.72
N HIS A 131 -10.38 3.46 4.66
CA HIS A 131 -10.07 2.26 3.89
C HIS A 131 -9.20 1.24 4.65
N THR A 132 -8.59 1.62 5.77
CA THR A 132 -7.63 0.77 6.48
C THR A 132 -7.80 0.67 8.00
N ARG A 133 -8.73 1.41 8.61
CA ARG A 133 -9.05 1.38 10.04
C ARG A 133 -10.55 1.28 10.33
N THR A 134 -11.35 2.24 9.89
CA THR A 134 -12.77 2.35 10.28
C THR A 134 -13.60 1.26 9.61
N ALA A 135 -13.52 1.15 8.29
CA ALA A 135 -14.20 0.14 7.49
C ALA A 135 -13.19 -0.49 6.54
N PRO A 136 -12.18 -1.22 7.07
CA PRO A 136 -11.05 -1.64 6.27
C PRO A 136 -11.50 -2.58 5.16
N ALA A 137 -11.11 -2.26 3.92
CA ALA A 137 -11.46 -3.06 2.77
C ALA A 137 -10.95 -4.50 2.94
N LEU A 138 -11.71 -5.48 2.45
CA LEU A 138 -11.34 -6.89 2.55
C LEU A 138 -9.93 -7.19 1.98
N PRO A 139 -9.53 -6.64 0.82
CA PRO A 139 -8.19 -6.87 0.29
C PRO A 139 -7.08 -6.31 1.18
N TYR A 140 -7.29 -5.14 1.81
CA TYR A 140 -6.34 -4.60 2.80
C TYR A 140 -6.21 -5.50 4.03
N ARG A 141 -7.33 -5.95 4.61
CA ARG A 141 -7.31 -6.86 5.75
C ARG A 141 -6.53 -8.12 5.40
N ARG A 142 -6.74 -8.66 4.20
CA ARG A 142 -6.06 -9.86 3.70
C ARG A 142 -4.56 -9.63 3.52
N LEU A 143 -4.16 -8.56 2.83
CA LEU A 143 -2.74 -8.19 2.69
C LEU A 143 -2.07 -8.02 4.04
N SER A 144 -2.69 -7.25 4.94
CA SER A 144 -2.16 -7.01 6.29
C SER A 144 -2.00 -8.31 7.08
N PHE A 145 -2.99 -9.19 7.03
CA PHE A 145 -2.93 -10.49 7.70
C PHE A 145 -1.82 -11.37 7.12
N LEU A 146 -1.79 -11.56 5.80
CA LEU A 146 -0.84 -12.43 5.13
C LEU A 146 0.60 -11.91 5.25
N TYR A 147 0.80 -10.61 5.13
CA TYR A 147 2.11 -9.99 5.32
C TYR A 147 2.60 -10.21 6.75
N ASN A 148 1.78 -9.92 7.77
CA ASN A 148 2.16 -10.17 9.16
C ASN A 148 2.42 -11.66 9.42
N LEU A 149 1.57 -12.55 8.91
CA LEU A 149 1.77 -14.00 9.04
C LEU A 149 3.13 -14.43 8.45
N SER A 150 3.49 -13.88 7.29
CA SER A 150 4.75 -14.18 6.59
C SER A 150 6.02 -13.75 7.34
N LEU A 151 5.90 -12.87 8.35
CA LEU A 151 7.03 -12.46 9.20
C LEU A 151 7.35 -13.51 10.27
N PHE A 152 6.39 -14.37 10.62
CA PHE A 152 6.52 -15.31 11.73
C PHE A 152 6.45 -16.77 11.29
N LEU A 153 5.76 -17.05 10.18
CA LEU A 153 5.55 -18.40 9.69
C LEU A 153 5.78 -18.47 8.17
N PRO A 154 6.36 -19.57 7.67
CA PRO A 154 6.39 -19.83 6.25
C PRO A 154 4.95 -19.98 5.75
N LEU A 155 4.63 -19.31 4.65
CA LEU A 155 3.31 -19.44 3.99
C LEU A 155 3.18 -20.72 3.17
N TRP A 156 4.16 -21.63 3.24
CA TRP A 156 4.20 -22.88 2.52
C TRP A 156 4.68 -24.04 3.42
N PRO A 157 4.07 -25.24 3.32
CA PRO A 157 2.92 -25.58 2.49
C PRO A 157 1.64 -24.84 2.92
N LEU A 158 0.81 -24.46 1.94
CA LEU A 158 -0.51 -23.90 2.25
C LEU A 158 -1.37 -25.00 2.92
N PRO A 159 -2.24 -24.62 3.88
CA PRO A 159 -3.17 -25.56 4.54
C PRO A 159 -4.05 -26.32 3.55
N GLU A 160 -4.45 -25.64 2.47
CA GLU A 160 -5.14 -26.24 1.33
C GLU A 160 -4.50 -25.75 0.02
N PRO A 161 -4.15 -26.64 -0.92
CA PRO A 161 -3.56 -26.25 -2.19
C PRO A 161 -4.41 -25.20 -2.93
N GLY A 162 -3.80 -24.08 -3.32
CA GLY A 162 -4.48 -23.05 -4.09
C GLY A 162 -5.41 -22.12 -3.30
N ARG A 163 -5.42 -22.17 -1.96
CA ARG A 163 -6.21 -21.29 -1.09
C ARG A 163 -5.30 -20.43 -0.22
N LEU A 164 -5.59 -19.13 -0.09
CA LEU A 164 -4.89 -18.28 0.87
C LEU A 164 -5.36 -18.60 2.30
N PRO A 165 -4.45 -18.67 3.29
CA PRO A 165 -4.83 -19.04 4.64
C PRO A 165 -5.69 -17.94 5.26
N GLY A 166 -6.71 -18.36 6.01
CA GLY A 166 -7.42 -17.55 6.98
C GLY A 166 -6.85 -17.69 8.39
N ARG A 167 -7.51 -17.09 9.38
CA ARG A 167 -7.11 -17.16 10.79
C ARG A 167 -7.12 -18.59 11.32
N ASP A 168 -8.15 -19.36 10.99
CA ASP A 168 -8.34 -20.71 11.53
C ASP A 168 -7.30 -21.70 11.01
N ASP A 169 -6.70 -21.38 9.87
CA ASP A 169 -5.61 -22.14 9.26
C ASP A 169 -4.24 -21.90 9.94
N VAL A 170 -4.13 -20.92 10.84
CA VAL A 170 -2.88 -20.62 11.55
C VAL A 170 -2.75 -21.53 12.78
N PRO A 171 -1.56 -22.15 13.00
CA PRO A 171 -1.31 -22.99 14.17
C PRO A 171 -1.66 -22.28 15.47
N GLU A 172 -2.28 -23.00 16.41
CA GLU A 172 -2.78 -22.45 17.67
C GLU A 172 -1.72 -21.63 18.44
N ALA A 173 -0.49 -22.13 18.49
CA ALA A 173 0.65 -21.47 19.13
C ALA A 173 0.98 -20.09 18.54
N ALA A 174 0.61 -19.81 17.28
CA ALA A 174 0.84 -18.53 16.61
C ALA A 174 -0.42 -17.64 16.57
N ARG A 175 -1.59 -18.15 16.94
CA ARG A 175 -2.86 -17.39 16.89
C ARG A 175 -2.88 -16.16 17.80
N GLY A 176 -2.11 -16.19 18.90
CA GLY A 176 -1.95 -15.03 19.80
C GLY A 176 -1.18 -13.87 19.18
N SER A 177 -0.35 -14.15 18.16
CA SER A 177 0.52 -13.18 17.49
C SER A 177 -0.12 -12.55 16.25
N ILE A 178 -1.28 -13.05 15.83
CA ILE A 178 -2.04 -12.55 14.69
C ILE A 178 -3.35 -11.91 15.14
N ARG A 179 -3.60 -10.69 14.66
CA ARG A 179 -4.86 -10.00 14.94
C ARG A 179 -6.02 -10.77 14.31
N ASP A 180 -7.11 -10.94 15.06
CA ASP A 180 -8.34 -11.48 14.47
C ASP A 180 -8.86 -10.50 13.43
N ALA A 181 -8.82 -10.95 12.19
CA ALA A 181 -9.22 -10.18 11.05
C ALA A 181 -10.47 -10.76 10.40
N GLY A 182 -11.16 -11.77 10.98
CA GLY A 182 -12.40 -12.36 10.45
C GLY A 182 -12.37 -12.54 8.93
N LEU A 183 -11.25 -13.07 8.41
CA LEU A 183 -10.98 -13.12 6.98
C LEU A 183 -11.59 -14.38 6.38
N PRO A 184 -12.54 -14.25 5.43
CA PRO A 184 -12.99 -15.41 4.69
C PRO A 184 -11.81 -15.96 3.87
N PRO A 185 -11.67 -17.30 3.80
CA PRO A 185 -10.73 -17.90 2.89
C PRO A 185 -11.13 -17.60 1.44
N CYS A 186 -10.15 -17.54 0.55
CA CYS A 186 -10.37 -17.30 -0.88
C CYS A 186 -9.31 -18.01 -1.72
N GLY A 187 -9.59 -18.19 -3.00
CA GLY A 187 -8.63 -18.77 -3.94
C GLY A 187 -7.38 -17.90 -4.06
N LEU A 188 -6.22 -18.52 -4.24
CA LEU A 188 -4.92 -17.85 -4.42
C LEU A 188 -4.94 -16.83 -5.56
N ARG A 189 -5.57 -17.18 -6.69
CA ARG A 189 -5.71 -16.28 -7.85
C ARG A 189 -6.62 -15.09 -7.55
N GLU A 190 -7.74 -15.35 -6.90
CA GLU A 190 -8.73 -14.33 -6.54
C GLU A 190 -8.14 -13.36 -5.52
N GLY A 191 -7.58 -13.86 -4.42
CA GLY A 191 -7.08 -13.01 -3.36
C GLY A 191 -5.87 -12.18 -3.77
N THR A 192 -4.96 -12.70 -4.59
CA THR A 192 -3.83 -11.92 -5.12
C THR A 192 -4.26 -10.88 -6.14
N ARG A 193 -5.28 -11.17 -6.97
CA ARG A 193 -5.91 -10.17 -7.84
C ARG A 193 -6.57 -9.07 -7.03
N GLU A 194 -7.45 -9.41 -6.08
CA GLU A 194 -8.18 -8.44 -5.25
C GLU A 194 -7.24 -7.49 -4.49
N ILE A 195 -6.14 -8.01 -3.93
CA ILE A 195 -5.13 -7.18 -3.26
C ILE A 195 -4.52 -6.18 -4.25
N ARG A 196 -4.18 -6.65 -5.45
CA ARG A 196 -3.50 -5.83 -6.45
C ARG A 196 -4.41 -4.75 -7.04
N ASP A 197 -5.65 -5.11 -7.35
CA ASP A 197 -6.68 -4.19 -7.88
C ASP A 197 -7.01 -3.12 -6.82
N TRP A 198 -7.11 -3.52 -5.54
CA TRP A 198 -7.32 -2.58 -4.45
C TRP A 198 -6.15 -1.59 -4.27
N LEU A 199 -4.90 -2.05 -4.41
CA LEU A 199 -3.74 -1.16 -4.35
C LEU A 199 -3.77 -0.13 -5.49
N GLU A 200 -4.07 -0.57 -6.72
CA GLU A 200 -4.24 0.32 -7.88
C GLU A 200 -5.32 1.37 -7.63
N GLY A 201 -6.50 0.93 -7.18
CA GLY A 201 -7.61 1.82 -6.85
C GLY A 201 -7.24 2.82 -5.75
N LEU A 202 -6.62 2.35 -4.66
CA LEU A 202 -6.19 3.21 -3.56
C LEU A 202 -5.17 4.26 -4.00
N LEU A 203 -4.18 3.88 -4.81
CA LEU A 203 -3.18 4.81 -5.36
C LEU A 203 -3.87 5.89 -6.19
N GLY A 204 -4.70 5.52 -7.16
CA GLY A 204 -5.39 6.49 -8.02
C GLY A 204 -6.31 7.41 -7.23
N GLU A 205 -7.03 6.87 -6.24
CA GLU A 205 -7.86 7.64 -5.32
C GLU A 205 -7.06 8.63 -4.45
N CYS A 206 -5.85 8.25 -4.02
CA CYS A 206 -4.95 9.16 -3.30
C CYS A 206 -4.40 10.24 -4.23
N TYR A 207 -3.95 9.87 -5.43
CA TYR A 207 -3.41 10.78 -6.43
C TYR A 207 -4.42 11.84 -6.83
N ALA A 208 -5.68 11.45 -7.07
CA ALA A 208 -6.76 12.41 -7.35
C ALA A 208 -6.94 13.43 -6.22
N ARG A 209 -7.05 12.96 -4.96
CA ARG A 209 -7.26 13.85 -3.79
C ARG A 209 -6.05 14.74 -3.52
N LEU A 210 -4.82 14.25 -3.72
CA LEU A 210 -3.60 15.05 -3.58
C LEU A 210 -3.48 16.08 -4.71
N THR A 211 -3.85 15.71 -5.93
CA THR A 211 -3.87 16.63 -7.09
C THR A 211 -4.79 17.81 -6.81
N ASP A 212 -6.01 17.55 -6.36
CA ASP A 212 -6.99 18.60 -6.04
C ASP A 212 -6.50 19.50 -4.90
N ALA A 213 -5.92 18.92 -3.86
CA ALA A 213 -5.37 19.68 -2.74
C ALA A 213 -4.20 20.58 -3.17
N LEU A 214 -3.24 20.04 -3.94
CA LEU A 214 -2.09 20.80 -4.45
C LEU A 214 -2.53 21.96 -5.36
N ARG A 215 -3.51 21.72 -6.24
CA ARG A 215 -4.06 22.78 -7.11
C ARG A 215 -4.86 23.84 -6.37
N THR A 216 -5.43 23.50 -5.22
CA THR A 216 -6.17 24.47 -4.40
C THR A 216 -5.23 25.33 -3.57
N ALA A 217 -4.10 24.78 -3.11
CA ALA A 217 -3.10 25.49 -2.31
C ALA A 217 -2.38 26.64 -3.06
N THR A 218 -2.53 26.73 -4.39
CA THR A 218 -1.97 27.81 -5.22
C THR A 218 -2.95 28.94 -5.54
N ARG A 219 -4.21 28.83 -5.12
CA ARG A 219 -5.24 29.87 -5.29
C ARG A 219 -5.37 30.71 -4.02
#